data_AF-A0A1F9HY40-F1
#
_entry.id   AF-A0A1F9HY40-F1
#
_cell.length_a   1.000
_cell.length_b   1.000
_cell.length_c   1.000
_cell.angle_alpha   90.00
_cell.angle_beta   90.00
_cell.angle_gamma   90.00
#
_symmetry.space_group_name_H-M   'P 1'
#
loop_
_entity.id
_entity.type
_entity.pdbx_description
1 polymer ?
#
loop_
_entity_poly.entity_id
_entity_poly.type
_entity_poly.pdbx_seq_one_letter_code
_entity_poly.pdbx_strand_id
1 'polypeptide(L)'
;MIDGTHFFKTNKADTLKIVKQHCSELLKMRNDEEWNCFYENQVAFLESAPYPSIEAIQNVFALAVKRDPEIKDFNPLILWDLHYVKEIDHSGYIRTLYA
;
A
#
# COMPACT_ATOMS: atom_id res chain seq x y z
N MET A 1 -2.62 -9.11 2.06
CA MET A 1 -2.53 -7.67 1.73
C MET A 1 -3.87 -7.13 1.25
N ILE A 2 -4.51 -7.73 0.23
CA ILE A 2 -5.82 -7.31 -0.31
C ILE A 2 -6.90 -7.20 0.78
N ASP A 3 -7.16 -8.26 1.55
CA ASP A 3 -8.18 -8.24 2.61
C ASP A 3 -7.87 -7.22 3.70
N GLY A 4 -6.59 -7.05 4.02
CA GLY A 4 -6.13 -6.06 4.99
C GLY A 4 -6.37 -4.63 4.50
N THR A 5 -6.10 -4.34 3.23
CA THR A 5 -6.41 -3.05 2.61
C THR A 5 -7.91 -2.80 2.55
N HIS A 6 -8.70 -3.81 2.15
CA HIS A 6 -10.15 -3.70 2.16
C HIS A 6 -10.68 -3.43 3.57
N PHE A 7 -10.24 -4.19 4.57
CA PHE A 7 -10.60 -3.98 5.97
C PHE A 7 -10.25 -2.58 6.43
N PHE A 8 -9.01 -2.13 6.15
CA PHE A 8 -8.54 -0.79 6.49
C PHE A 8 -9.45 0.29 5.90
N LYS A 9 -9.84 0.16 4.63
CA LYS A 9 -10.66 1.16 3.92
C LYS A 9 -12.13 1.16 4.35
N THR A 10 -12.67 0.02 4.80
CA THR A 10 -14.11 -0.15 5.08
C THR A 10 -14.47 -0.17 6.56
N ASN A 11 -13.51 -0.37 7.46
CA ASN A 11 -13.74 -0.50 8.91
C ASN A 11 -12.95 0.56 9.70
N LYS A 12 -13.29 1.85 9.54
CA LYS A 12 -12.55 2.98 10.15
C LYS A 12 -12.35 2.82 11.66
N ALA A 13 -13.42 2.52 12.40
CA ALA A 13 -13.38 2.44 13.86
C ALA A 13 -12.44 1.34 14.36
N ASP A 14 -12.57 0.13 13.82
CA ASP A 14 -11.73 -1.01 14.20
C ASP A 14 -10.29 -0.83 13.73
N THR A 15 -10.10 -0.27 12.55
CA THR A 15 -8.77 0.09 12.04
C THR A 15 -8.08 1.08 12.97
N LEU A 16 -8.74 2.18 13.33
CA LEU A 16 -8.18 3.16 14.25
C LEU A 16 -7.91 2.56 15.63
N LYS A 17 -8.76 1.66 16.12
CA LYS A 17 -8.53 0.93 17.38
C LYS A 17 -7.25 0.11 17.32
N ILE A 18 -7.06 -0.70 16.27
CA ILE A 18 -5.88 -1.54 16.09
C ILE A 18 -4.61 -0.68 15.94
N VAL A 19 -4.66 0.36 15.09
CA VAL A 19 -3.50 1.24 14.88
C VAL A 19 -3.15 2.03 16.14
N LYS A 20 -4.12 2.57 16.89
CA LYS A 20 -3.88 3.21 18.19
C LYS A 20 -3.24 2.23 19.17
N GLN A 21 -3.71 0.99 19.22
CA GLN A 21 -3.17 -0.04 20.12
C GLN A 21 -1.71 -0.40 19.82
N HIS A 22 -1.32 -0.46 18.54
CA HIS A 22 -0.02 -1.01 18.16
C HIS A 22 1.00 0.04 17.67
N CYS A 23 0.55 1.23 17.26
CA CYS A 23 1.38 2.21 16.57
C CYS A 23 1.42 3.59 17.23
N SER A 24 0.82 3.78 18.41
CA SER A 24 0.79 5.11 19.07
C SER A 24 2.19 5.67 19.35
N GLU A 25 3.14 4.84 19.80
CA GLU A 25 4.52 5.28 20.06
C GLU A 25 5.26 5.74 18.79
N LEU A 26 4.92 5.14 17.64
CA LEU A 26 5.52 5.49 16.36
C LEU A 26 4.89 6.76 15.77
N LEU A 27 3.55 6.82 15.76
CA LEU A 27 2.79 7.85 15.06
C LEU A 27 2.63 9.13 15.88
N LYS A 28 2.66 9.04 17.22
CA LYS A 28 2.66 10.18 18.17
C LYS A 28 1.55 11.21 17.93
N MET A 29 0.40 10.74 17.44
CA MET A 29 -0.79 11.58 17.23
C MET A 29 -1.32 12.06 18.58
N ARG A 30 -1.71 13.33 18.64
CA ARG A 30 -2.03 14.03 19.90
C ARG A 30 -3.51 14.12 20.21
N ASN A 31 -4.35 14.02 19.19
CA ASN A 31 -5.79 14.20 19.28
C ASN A 31 -6.52 13.40 18.20
N ASP A 32 -7.84 13.32 18.28
CA ASP A 32 -8.64 12.54 17.34
C ASP A 32 -8.67 13.12 15.93
N GLU A 33 -8.46 14.44 15.77
CA GLU A 33 -8.38 15.08 14.46
C GLU A 33 -7.15 14.58 13.67
N GLU A 34 -5.99 14.49 14.33
CA GLU A 34 -4.77 13.93 13.74
C GLU A 34 -4.94 12.45 13.36
N TRP A 35 -5.65 11.66 14.17
CA TRP A 35 -5.98 10.27 13.84
C TRP A 35 -6.93 10.16 12.65
N ASN A 36 -7.93 11.04 12.55
CA ASN A 36 -8.84 11.09 11.42
C ASN A 36 -8.12 11.48 10.13
N CYS A 37 -7.29 12.52 10.19
CA CYS A 37 -6.47 12.99 9.07
C CYS A 37 -5.51 11.89 8.60
N PHE A 38 -4.84 11.18 9.53
CA PHE A 38 -4.03 10.02 9.20
C PHE A 38 -4.85 8.97 8.44
N TYR A 39 -5.98 8.54 8.99
CA TYR A 39 -6.82 7.52 8.35
C TYR A 39 -7.26 7.93 6.94
N GLU A 40 -7.75 9.16 6.78
CA GLU A 40 -8.25 9.67 5.51
C GLU A 40 -7.15 9.74 4.45
N ASN A 41 -5.96 10.21 4.82
CA ASN A 41 -4.80 10.18 3.94
C ASN A 41 -4.42 8.74 3.56
N GLN A 42 -4.35 7.82 4.52
CA GLN A 42 -4.01 6.43 4.23
C GLN A 42 -5.03 5.76 3.31
N VAL A 43 -6.33 5.98 3.53
CA VAL A 43 -7.39 5.43 2.66
C VAL A 43 -7.29 5.97 1.24
N ALA A 44 -6.93 7.26 1.08
CA ALA A 44 -6.76 7.87 -0.22
C ALA A 44 -5.55 7.31 -1.00
N PHE A 45 -4.46 6.95 -0.30
CA PHE A 45 -3.25 6.39 -0.94
C PHE A 45 -3.30 4.88 -1.14
N LEU A 46 -4.10 4.14 -0.37
CA LEU A 46 -4.15 2.68 -0.47
C LEU A 46 -4.94 2.22 -1.69
N GLU A 47 -4.23 1.61 -2.64
CA GLU A 47 -4.83 0.99 -3.82
C GLU A 47 -5.64 -0.26 -3.47
N SER A 48 -6.88 -0.34 -3.98
CA SER A 48 -7.76 -1.49 -3.75
C SER A 48 -7.23 -2.77 -4.43
N ALA A 49 -6.66 -2.62 -5.63
CA ALA A 49 -5.90 -3.66 -6.29
C ALA A 49 -4.41 -3.27 -6.23
N PRO A 50 -3.56 -4.01 -5.51
CA PRO A 50 -2.21 -3.56 -5.19
C PRO A 50 -1.22 -3.81 -6.33
N TYR A 51 -1.51 -3.27 -7.51
CA TYR A 51 -0.56 -3.26 -8.63
C TYR A 51 0.34 -2.03 -8.53
N PRO A 52 1.67 -2.19 -8.61
CA PRO A 52 2.54 -1.03 -8.77
C PRO A 52 2.33 -0.42 -10.16
N SER A 53 2.39 0.91 -10.26
CA SER A 53 2.51 1.56 -11.56
C SER A 53 3.94 1.39 -12.10
N ILE A 54 4.07 1.34 -13.43
CA ILE A 54 5.39 1.27 -14.09
C ILE A 54 6.25 2.49 -13.68
N GLU A 55 5.64 3.66 -13.58
CA GLU A 55 6.31 4.88 -13.15
C GLU A 55 6.85 4.78 -11.72
N ALA A 56 6.07 4.22 -10.78
CA ALA A 56 6.53 4.00 -9.41
C ALA A 56 7.75 3.06 -9.37
N ILE A 57 7.72 1.97 -10.14
CA ILE A 57 8.86 1.04 -10.26
C ILE A 57 10.10 1.77 -10.78
N GLN A 58 9.95 2.56 -11.85
CA GLN A 58 11.05 3.31 -12.45
C GLN A 58 11.61 4.36 -11.49
N ASN A 59 10.76 5.09 -10.77
CA ASN A 59 11.17 6.13 -9.83
C ASN A 59 11.97 5.53 -8.66
N VAL A 60 11.51 4.42 -8.08
CA VAL A 60 12.24 3.73 -7.01
C VAL A 60 13.55 3.13 -7.53
N PHE A 61 13.54 2.57 -8.73
CA PHE A 61 14.77 2.06 -9.35
C PHE A 61 15.80 3.17 -9.61
N ALA A 62 15.37 4.35 -10.05
CA ALA A 62 16.26 5.50 -10.23
C ALA A 62 16.92 5.94 -8.91
N LEU A 63 16.22 5.84 -7.78
CA LEU A 63 16.81 6.06 -6.45
C LEU A 63 17.85 4.99 -6.11
N ALA A 64 17.60 3.73 -6.46
CA ALA A 64 18.55 2.64 -6.26
C ALA A 64 19.83 2.84 -7.10
N VAL A 65 19.69 3.24 -8.37
CA VAL A 65 20.84 3.54 -9.25
C VAL A 65 21.69 4.70 -8.72
N LYS A 66 21.07 5.72 -8.11
CA LYS A 66 21.83 6.81 -7.46
C LYS A 66 22.71 6.31 -6.31
N ARG A 67 22.27 5.28 -5.60
CA ARG A 67 23.03 4.66 -4.51
C ARG A 67 24.08 3.68 -5.03
N ASP A 68 23.69 2.87 -6.01
CA ASP A 68 24.47 1.76 -6.56
C ASP A 68 24.54 1.90 -8.11
N PRO A 69 25.46 2.70 -8.68
CA PRO A 69 25.45 2.99 -10.12
C PRO A 69 25.65 1.78 -11.04
N GLU A 70 26.21 0.68 -10.52
CA GLU A 70 26.50 -0.55 -11.25
C GLU A 70 25.24 -1.28 -11.73
N ILE A 71 24.08 -1.06 -11.09
CA ILE A 71 22.82 -1.73 -11.44
C ILE A 71 22.04 -1.01 -12.55
N LYS A 72 22.54 0.10 -13.11
CA LYS A 72 21.80 0.96 -14.06
C LYS A 72 21.22 0.23 -15.28
N ASP A 73 21.88 -0.85 -15.72
CA ASP A 73 21.52 -1.59 -16.93
C ASP A 73 20.55 -2.75 -16.64
N PHE A 74 20.16 -2.95 -15.38
CA PHE A 74 19.20 -3.98 -15.01
C PHE A 74 17.78 -3.57 -15.41
N ASN A 75 16.97 -4.54 -15.83
CA ASN A 75 15.54 -4.30 -16.01
C ASN A 75 14.83 -4.36 -14.64
N PRO A 76 14.28 -3.25 -14.12
CA PRO A 76 13.67 -3.23 -12.79
C PRO A 76 12.43 -4.10 -12.67
N LEU A 77 11.75 -4.43 -13.78
CA LEU A 77 10.53 -5.24 -13.78
C LEU A 77 10.80 -6.70 -13.38
N ILE A 78 12.03 -7.20 -13.54
CA ILE A 78 12.37 -8.59 -13.18
C ILE A 78 12.29 -8.83 -11.67
N LEU A 79 12.30 -7.77 -10.86
CA LEU A 79 12.24 -7.83 -9.41
C LEU A 79 10.79 -7.97 -8.89
N TRP A 80 9.80 -7.92 -9.77
CA TRP A 80 8.38 -7.89 -9.41
C TRP A 80 7.66 -9.12 -9.96
N ASP A 81 7.24 -10.01 -9.07
CA ASP A 81 6.31 -11.08 -9.40
C ASP A 81 4.87 -10.61 -9.15
N LEU A 82 4.16 -10.31 -10.24
CA LEU A 82 2.77 -9.84 -10.20
C LEU A 82 1.74 -10.96 -10.38
N HIS A 83 2.19 -12.22 -10.52
CA HIS A 83 1.31 -13.35 -10.83
C HIS A 83 0.20 -13.50 -9.79
N TYR A 84 0.53 -13.49 -8.49
CA TYR A 84 -0.45 -13.72 -7.42
C TYR A 84 -1.55 -12.65 -7.37
N VAL A 85 -1.19 -11.38 -7.53
CA VAL A 85 -2.19 -10.29 -7.55
C VAL A 85 -3.10 -10.43 -8.77
N LYS A 86 -2.50 -10.78 -9.92
CA LYS A 86 -3.23 -11.00 -11.16
C LYS A 86 -4.20 -12.17 -11.09
N GLU A 87 -3.79 -13.29 -10.50
CA GLU A 87 -4.65 -14.46 -10.31
C GLU A 87 -5.89 -14.12 -9.46
N ILE A 88 -5.67 -13.42 -8.33
CA ILE A 88 -6.74 -13.01 -7.43
C ILE A 88 -7.69 -12.00 -8.11
N ASP A 89 -7.16 -11.01 -8.81
CA ASP A 89 -7.99 -10.02 -9.55
C ASP A 89 -8.79 -10.68 -10.68
N HIS A 90 -8.16 -11.56 -11.45
CA HIS A 90 -8.82 -12.32 -12.52
C HIS A 90 -9.96 -13.21 -12.03
N SER A 91 -9.86 -13.73 -10.79
CA SER A 91 -10.95 -14.49 -10.16
C SER A 91 -12.21 -13.64 -9.88
N GLY A 92 -12.09 -12.31 -9.96
CA GLY A 92 -13.14 -11.37 -9.60
C GLY A 92 -13.22 -11.03 -8.12
N TYR A 93 -12.41 -11.69 -7.27
CA TYR A 93 -12.45 -11.54 -5.81
C TYR A 93 -12.30 -10.09 -5.34
N ILE A 94 -11.34 -9.33 -5.89
CA ILE A 94 -11.14 -7.92 -5.51
C ILE A 94 -12.40 -7.11 -5.82
N ARG A 95 -13.05 -7.34 -6.97
CA ARG A 95 -14.28 -6.61 -7.33
C ARG A 95 -15.42 -6.93 -6.36
N THR A 96 -15.53 -8.18 -5.93
CA THR A 96 -16.52 -8.62 -4.93
C THR A 96 -16.32 -7.93 -3.59
N LEU A 97 -15.08 -7.66 -3.17
CA LEU A 97 -14.84 -6.94 -1.91
C LEU A 97 -15.34 -5.49 -1.93
N TYR A 98 -15.40 -4.83 -3.10
CA TYR A 98 -15.77 -3.41 -3.22
C TYR A 98 -17.11 -3.19 -3.94
N ALA A 99 -17.92 -4.24 -4.08
CA ALA A 99 -19.22 -4.20 -4.75
C ALA A 99 -20.31 -3.52 -3.92
#